data_AF-A0A945SQB5-F1
#
_entry.id   AF-A0A945SQB5-F1
#
_cell.length_a   1.000
_cell.length_b   1.000
_cell.length_c   1.000
_cell.angle_alpha   90.00
_cell.angle_beta   90.00
_cell.angle_gamma   90.00
#
_symmetry.space_group_name_H-M   'P 1'
#
loop_
_entity.id
_entity.type
_entity.pdbx_description
1 polymer ?
#
loop_
_entity_poly.entity_id
_entity_poly.type
_entity_poly.pdbx_seq_one_letter_code
_entity_poly.pdbx_strand_id
1 'polypeptide(L)'
;LEKGWGRIVNVTTSIQTMQRAGYSPYGPSKAALETSSSCWAEDLEGTGVTCNILIPGGAADTNLLPGNPGDEGRTGADGMLVSPDVMRAPIKWLASTQSDGWNGKRFIGRLWDDSLPADEAAKACSAPAGFGDRT
;
A
#
# COMPACT_ATOMS: atom_id res chain seq x y z
N LEU A 1 16.99 15.42 3.22
CA LEU A 1 17.38 14.75 4.49
C LEU A 1 17.63 15.73 5.63
N GLU A 2 18.05 16.97 5.36
CA GLU A 2 18.37 18.00 6.37
C GLU A 2 17.31 18.22 7.48
N LYS A 3 16.02 18.01 7.19
CA LYS A 3 14.94 18.14 8.18
C LYS A 3 14.81 16.96 9.15
N GLY A 4 15.53 15.86 8.94
CA GLY A 4 15.56 14.69 9.83
C GLY A 4 14.26 13.89 9.95
N TRP A 5 13.24 14.21 9.15
CA TRP A 5 11.95 13.52 9.19
C TRP A 5 11.23 13.57 7.83
N GLY A 6 10.64 12.45 7.43
CA GLY A 6 9.80 12.36 6.23
C GLY A 6 9.07 11.04 6.09
N ARG A 7 8.03 11.03 5.26
CA ARG A 7 7.20 9.86 4.96
C ARG A 7 6.99 9.71 3.47
N ILE A 8 7.47 8.61 2.90
CA ILE A 8 7.20 8.19 1.54
C ILE A 8 6.23 7.02 1.61
N VAL A 9 5.07 7.16 0.97
CA VAL A 9 4.06 6.10 0.88
C VAL A 9 3.72 5.87 -0.59
N ASN A 10 4.16 4.74 -1.12
CA ASN A 10 3.89 4.35 -2.49
C ASN A 10 2.61 3.49 -2.57
N VAL A 11 1.72 3.83 -3.50
CA VAL A 11 0.52 3.04 -3.77
C VAL A 11 0.80 2.03 -4.88
N THR A 12 0.95 0.75 -4.50
CA THR A 12 1.17 -0.35 -5.46
C THR A 12 -0.13 -1.08 -5.76
N THR A 13 -0.08 -2.39 -5.94
CA THR A 13 -1.25 -3.25 -6.18
C THR A 13 -0.98 -4.66 -5.66
N SER A 14 -1.94 -5.57 -5.77
CA SER A 14 -1.77 -6.98 -5.37
C SER A 14 -0.78 -7.72 -6.28
N ILE A 15 -0.13 -8.76 -5.74
CA ILE A 15 0.76 -9.63 -6.53
C ILE A 15 0.04 -10.25 -7.74
N GLN A 16 -1.24 -10.61 -7.57
CA GLN A 16 -2.08 -11.11 -8.66
C GLN A 16 -2.21 -10.09 -9.79
N THR A 17 -2.40 -8.80 -9.46
CA THR A 17 -2.51 -7.73 -10.46
C THR A 17 -1.16 -7.43 -11.12
N MET A 18 -0.06 -7.52 -10.37
CA MET A 18 1.30 -7.32 -10.90
C MET A 18 1.65 -8.33 -11.99
N GLN A 19 1.16 -9.56 -11.86
CA GLN A 19 1.50 -10.70 -12.72
C GLN A 19 0.36 -11.11 -13.68
N ARG A 20 -0.72 -10.32 -13.76
CA ARG A 20 -1.91 -10.66 -14.55
C ARG A 20 -1.64 -10.57 -16.06
N ALA A 21 -2.07 -11.58 -16.81
CA ALA A 21 -2.05 -11.54 -18.28
C ALA A 21 -2.86 -10.35 -18.81
N GLY A 22 -2.30 -9.61 -19.77
CA GLY A 22 -2.93 -8.41 -20.35
C GLY A 22 -2.80 -7.12 -19.52
N TYR A 23 -2.11 -7.15 -18.38
CA TYR A 23 -1.93 -5.97 -17.52
C TYR A 23 -0.58 -5.27 -17.71
N SER A 24 0.22 -5.64 -18.72
CA SER A 24 1.42 -4.89 -19.08
C SER A 24 1.03 -3.57 -19.77
N PRO A 25 1.63 -2.41 -19.40
CA PRO A 25 2.75 -2.26 -18.47
C PRO A 25 2.33 -1.99 -17.00
N TYR A 26 1.04 -1.83 -16.72
CA TYR A 26 0.53 -1.45 -15.41
C TYR A 26 1.01 -2.37 -14.28
N GLY A 27 0.77 -3.68 -14.38
CA GLY A 27 1.18 -4.66 -13.38
C GLY A 27 2.69 -4.65 -13.11
N PRO A 28 3.54 -4.86 -14.13
CA PRO A 28 5.00 -4.78 -14.00
C PRO A 28 5.51 -3.45 -13.45
N SER A 29 4.90 -2.31 -13.81
CA SER A 29 5.31 -1.00 -13.26
C SER A 29 5.08 -0.91 -11.74
N LYS A 30 4.00 -1.52 -11.23
CA LYS A 30 3.75 -1.59 -9.79
C LYS A 30 4.71 -2.55 -9.09
N ALA A 31 5.11 -3.63 -9.76
CA ALA A 31 6.13 -4.53 -9.23
C ALA A 31 7.51 -3.86 -9.15
N ALA A 32 7.88 -3.09 -10.18
CA ALA A 32 9.10 -2.29 -10.16
C ALA A 32 9.09 -1.28 -9.00
N LEU A 33 7.98 -0.56 -8.81
CA LEU A 33 7.83 0.40 -7.71
C LEU A 33 7.88 -0.27 -6.32
N GLU A 34 7.36 -1.49 -6.19
CA GLU A 34 7.45 -2.27 -4.96
C GLU A 34 8.91 -2.57 -4.59
N THR A 35 9.68 -3.08 -5.55
CA THR A 35 11.12 -3.33 -5.38
C THR A 35 11.91 -2.04 -5.14
N SER A 36 11.58 -0.95 -5.86
CA SER A 36 12.20 0.35 -5.60
C SER A 36 11.93 0.82 -4.17
N SER A 37 10.71 0.63 -3.68
CA SER A 37 10.34 1.03 -2.31
C SER A 37 11.10 0.25 -1.24
N SER A 38 11.37 -1.05 -1.45
CA SER A 38 12.20 -1.82 -0.53
C SER A 38 13.65 -1.37 -0.53
N CYS A 39 14.24 -1.07 -1.70
CA CYS A 39 15.60 -0.53 -1.77
C CYS A 39 15.68 0.87 -1.13
N TRP A 40 14.75 1.77 -1.44
CA TRP A 40 14.73 3.11 -0.86
C TRP A 40 14.54 3.09 0.66
N ALA A 41 13.79 2.13 1.20
CA ALA A 41 13.68 1.96 2.64
C ALA A 41 15.05 1.73 3.28
N GLU A 42 15.84 0.80 2.72
CA GLU A 42 17.21 0.51 3.19
C GLU A 42 18.14 1.71 2.99
N ASP A 43 18.09 2.37 1.83
CA ASP A 43 18.90 3.57 1.53
C ASP A 43 18.63 4.74 2.50
N LEU A 44 17.43 4.80 3.08
CA LEU A 44 16.98 5.86 3.98
C LEU A 44 17.12 5.50 5.47
N GLU A 45 17.62 4.31 5.79
CA GLU A 45 17.76 3.86 7.18
C GLU A 45 18.63 4.82 8.00
N GLY A 46 18.22 5.11 9.24
CA GLY A 46 18.90 6.07 10.12
C GLY A 46 18.73 7.56 9.75
N THR A 47 18.06 7.89 8.64
CA THR A 47 17.86 9.30 8.22
C THR A 47 16.64 9.99 8.84
N GLY A 48 15.74 9.21 9.47
CA GLY A 48 14.42 9.65 9.94
C GLY A 48 13.35 9.75 8.84
N VAL A 49 13.70 9.47 7.59
CA VAL A 49 12.73 9.30 6.48
C VAL A 49 12.41 7.82 6.32
N THR A 50 11.12 7.48 6.20
CA THR A 50 10.70 6.10 5.93
C THR A 50 10.04 5.97 4.56
N CYS A 51 10.18 4.79 3.96
CA CYS A 51 9.53 4.41 2.69
C CYS A 51 8.71 3.15 2.87
N ASN A 52 7.40 3.25 2.65
CA ASN A 52 6.44 2.17 2.83
C ASN A 52 5.49 2.07 1.64
N ILE A 53 4.77 0.95 1.57
CA ILE A 53 3.77 0.64 0.55
C ILE A 53 2.39 0.57 1.21
N LEU A 54 1.38 1.17 0.59
CA LEU A 54 -0.01 1.00 0.98
C LEU A 54 -0.84 0.57 -0.23
N ILE A 55 -1.59 -0.53 -0.10
CA ILE A 55 -2.52 -0.99 -1.13
C ILE A 55 -3.94 -1.13 -0.58
N PRO A 56 -5.00 -1.00 -1.42
CA PRO A 56 -6.37 -1.20 -0.95
C PRO A 56 -6.66 -2.62 -0.47
N GLY A 57 -6.04 -3.64 -1.08
CA GLY A 57 -6.34 -5.05 -0.84
C GLY A 57 -7.36 -5.67 -1.80
N GLY A 58 -7.68 -4.96 -2.87
CA GLY A 58 -8.57 -5.37 -3.97
C GLY A 58 -8.64 -4.24 -4.99
N ALA A 59 -9.43 -4.41 -6.05
CA ALA A 59 -9.72 -3.30 -6.95
C ALA A 59 -10.58 -2.27 -6.20
N ALA A 60 -10.06 -1.05 -6.06
CA ALA A 60 -10.78 0.02 -5.37
C ALA A 60 -11.88 0.57 -6.26
N ASP A 61 -13.06 0.79 -5.68
CA ASP A 61 -14.20 1.36 -6.37
C ASP A 61 -13.98 2.86 -6.66
N THR A 62 -13.30 3.13 -7.77
CA THR A 62 -12.89 4.47 -8.19
C THR A 62 -13.14 4.66 -9.68
N ASN A 63 -12.99 5.89 -10.16
CA ASN A 63 -13.06 6.24 -11.59
C ASN A 63 -11.93 5.63 -12.45
N LEU A 64 -11.01 4.86 -11.86
CA LEU A 64 -10.02 4.08 -12.62
C LEU A 64 -10.68 2.94 -13.40
N LEU A 65 -11.77 2.38 -12.88
CA LEU A 65 -12.52 1.34 -13.57
C LEU A 65 -13.63 1.99 -14.43
N PRO A 66 -14.08 1.32 -15.50
CA PRO A 66 -15.21 1.80 -16.29
C PRO A 66 -16.48 2.00 -15.45
N GLY A 67 -17.25 3.05 -15.73
CA GLY A 67 -18.44 3.46 -14.97
C GLY A 67 -18.13 4.42 -13.81
N ASN A 68 -19.16 4.78 -13.03
CA ASN A 68 -19.04 5.64 -11.86
C ASN A 68 -19.02 4.83 -10.55
N PRO A 69 -18.27 5.25 -9.51
CA PRO A 69 -18.31 4.68 -8.16
C PRO A 69 -19.74 4.43 -7.67
N GLY A 70 -20.01 3.19 -7.23
CA GLY A 70 -21.33 2.75 -6.80
C GLY A 70 -22.28 2.24 -7.89
N ASP A 71 -21.94 2.31 -9.18
CA ASP A 71 -22.79 1.75 -10.24
C ASP A 71 -22.95 0.22 -10.08
N GLU A 72 -24.17 -0.27 -10.29
CA GLU A 72 -24.49 -1.71 -10.24
C GLU A 72 -23.71 -2.50 -11.31
N GLY A 73 -23.25 -3.70 -10.95
CA GLY A 73 -22.55 -4.60 -11.86
C GLY A 73 -21.05 -4.31 -12.06
N ARG A 74 -20.50 -3.28 -11.41
CA ARG A 74 -19.05 -3.06 -11.40
C ARG A 74 -18.34 -4.12 -10.56
N THR A 75 -17.25 -4.65 -11.10
CA THR A 75 -16.48 -5.73 -10.47
C THR A 75 -14.99 -5.52 -10.61
N GLY A 76 -14.24 -5.94 -9.59
CA GLY A 76 -12.79 -6.09 -9.66
C GLY A 76 -12.39 -7.34 -10.45
N ALA A 77 -11.07 -7.48 -10.62
CA ALA A 77 -10.45 -8.65 -11.26
C ALA A 77 -10.79 -9.98 -10.56
N ASP A 78 -11.04 -9.92 -9.26
CA ASP A 78 -11.36 -11.02 -8.35
C ASP A 78 -12.86 -11.15 -8.05
N GLY A 79 -13.71 -10.44 -8.78
CA GLY A 79 -15.17 -10.48 -8.58
C GLY A 79 -15.69 -9.47 -7.55
N MET A 80 -14.81 -8.75 -6.85
CA MET A 80 -15.19 -7.87 -5.74
C MET A 80 -14.57 -6.48 -5.88
N LEU A 81 -15.22 -5.46 -5.32
CA LEU A 81 -14.66 -4.12 -5.18
C LEU A 81 -14.48 -3.78 -3.71
N VAL A 82 -13.39 -3.09 -3.40
CA VAL A 82 -13.16 -2.51 -2.07
C VAL A 82 -13.51 -1.03 -2.11
N SER A 83 -14.15 -0.51 -1.07
CA SER A 83 -14.33 0.93 -0.93
C SER A 83 -12.95 1.60 -0.89
N PRO A 84 -12.72 2.73 -1.60
CA PRO A 84 -11.46 3.47 -1.49
C PRO A 84 -11.20 3.99 -0.07
N ASP A 85 -12.25 4.05 0.75
CA ASP A 85 -12.21 4.52 2.14
C ASP A 85 -11.28 3.70 3.03
N VAL A 86 -11.03 2.45 2.68
CA VAL A 86 -10.08 1.57 3.38
C VAL A 86 -8.65 2.12 3.40
N MET A 87 -8.34 3.09 2.53
CA MET A 87 -7.03 3.74 2.49
C MET A 87 -6.91 4.86 3.54
N ARG A 88 -8.01 5.41 4.08
CA ARG A 88 -8.02 6.64 4.87
C ARG A 88 -7.35 6.52 6.23
N ALA A 89 -7.69 5.50 7.01
CA ALA A 89 -7.08 5.33 8.33
C ALA A 89 -5.57 4.99 8.23
N PRO A 90 -5.15 4.01 7.39
CA PRO A 90 -3.74 3.70 7.22
C PRO A 90 -2.90 4.87 6.71
N ILE A 91 -3.37 5.64 5.73
CA ILE A 91 -2.56 6.75 5.18
C ILE A 91 -2.37 7.88 6.19
N LYS A 92 -3.39 8.19 7.00
CA LYS A 92 -3.27 9.18 8.09
C LYS A 92 -2.23 8.73 9.11
N TRP A 93 -2.26 7.45 9.47
CA TRP A 93 -1.31 6.89 10.43
C TRP A 93 0.13 6.91 9.86
N LEU A 94 0.32 6.43 8.63
CA LEU A 94 1.61 6.42 7.93
C LEU A 94 2.19 7.83 7.70
N ALA A 95 1.34 8.84 7.55
CA ALA A 95 1.75 10.22 7.38
C ALA A 95 2.04 10.93 8.72
N SER A 96 1.92 10.25 9.86
CA SER A 96 2.09 10.81 11.20
C SER A 96 3.38 10.33 11.89
N THR A 97 3.70 10.94 13.03
CA THR A 97 4.79 10.49 13.91
C THR A 97 4.51 9.15 14.58
N GLN A 98 3.25 8.68 14.63
CA GLN A 98 2.94 7.35 15.17
C GLN A 98 3.63 6.22 14.38
N SER A 99 3.90 6.45 13.09
CA SER A 99 4.62 5.50 12.25
C SER A 99 6.15 5.69 12.26
N ASP A 100 6.71 6.43 13.23
CA ASP A 100 8.18 6.55 13.37
C ASP A 100 8.81 5.16 13.50
N GLY A 101 9.91 4.91 12.79
CA GLY A 101 10.58 3.62 12.75
C GLY A 101 9.90 2.53 11.91
N TRP A 102 8.70 2.78 11.37
CA TRP A 102 8.07 1.87 10.41
C TRP A 102 8.61 2.15 9.02
N ASN A 103 9.52 1.29 8.57
CA ASN A 103 10.24 1.41 7.30
C ASN A 103 10.22 0.07 6.54
N GLY A 104 10.15 0.11 5.22
CA GLY A 104 10.17 -1.09 4.38
C GLY A 104 8.98 -2.03 4.61
N LYS A 105 7.80 -1.48 4.93
CA LYS A 105 6.58 -2.25 5.17
C LYS A 105 5.55 -2.07 4.06
N ARG A 106 4.74 -3.10 3.86
CA ARG A 106 3.56 -3.13 2.99
C ARG A 106 2.31 -3.26 3.84
N PHE A 107 1.35 -2.37 3.64
CA PHE A 107 0.07 -2.35 4.33
C PHE A 107 -1.09 -2.66 3.39
N ILE A 108 -2.10 -3.37 3.88
CA ILE A 108 -3.32 -3.68 3.15
C ILE A 108 -4.51 -2.97 3.82
N GLY A 109 -5.00 -1.90 3.19
CA GLY A 109 -6.02 -1.02 3.75
C GLY A 109 -7.30 -1.74 4.18
N ARG A 110 -7.82 -2.68 3.38
CA ARG A 110 -9.03 -3.43 3.76
C ARG A 110 -8.88 -4.33 4.99
N LEU A 111 -7.64 -4.57 5.44
CA LEU A 111 -7.36 -5.35 6.65
C LEU A 111 -7.15 -4.46 7.88
N TRP A 112 -7.24 -3.13 7.72
CA TRP A 112 -7.23 -2.21 8.84
C TRP A 112 -8.51 -2.36 9.66
N ASP A 113 -8.36 -2.61 10.96
CA ASP A 113 -9.46 -2.74 11.91
C ASP A 113 -9.61 -1.46 12.73
N ASP A 114 -10.64 -0.66 12.44
CA ASP A 114 -10.92 0.60 13.14
C ASP A 114 -11.37 0.41 14.60
N SER A 115 -11.62 -0.83 15.05
CA SER A 115 -11.92 -1.12 16.45
C SER A 115 -10.67 -1.26 17.33
N LEU A 116 -9.49 -1.39 16.71
CA LEU A 116 -8.21 -1.53 17.41
C LEU A 116 -7.52 -0.17 17.58
N PRO A 117 -6.61 -0.03 18.57
CA PRO A 117 -5.64 1.05 18.57
C PRO A 117 -4.86 1.10 17.25
N ALA A 118 -4.55 2.30 16.76
CA ALA A 118 -4.01 2.50 15.41
C ALA A 118 -2.70 1.71 15.16
N ASP A 119 -1.82 1.62 16.16
CA ASP A 119 -0.56 0.87 16.04
C ASP A 119 -0.79 -0.65 15.95
N GLU A 120 -1.83 -1.17 16.63
CA GLU A 120 -2.23 -2.57 16.55
C GLU A 120 -2.87 -2.88 15.20
N ALA A 121 -3.76 -2.00 14.72
CA ALA A 121 -4.35 -2.10 13.39
C ALA A 121 -3.28 -2.05 12.29
N ALA A 122 -2.30 -1.14 12.41
CA ALA A 122 -1.16 -1.02 11.51
C ALA A 122 -0.34 -2.31 11.49
N LYS A 123 -0.02 -2.88 12.67
CA LYS A 123 0.71 -4.14 12.78
C LYS A 123 -0.04 -5.30 12.12
N ALA A 124 -1.32 -5.44 12.41
CA ALA A 124 -2.15 -6.53 11.91
C ALA A 124 -2.32 -6.53 10.39
N CYS A 125 -2.30 -5.35 9.75
CA CYS A 125 -2.44 -5.22 8.29
C CYS A 125 -1.12 -5.08 7.53
N SER A 126 0.03 -5.27 8.20
CA SER A 126 1.36 -5.06 7.62
C SER A 126 2.15 -6.35 7.37
N ALA A 127 3.03 -6.30 6.38
CA ALA A 127 4.05 -7.30 6.08
C ALA A 127 5.33 -6.59 5.59
N PRO A 128 6.48 -7.29 5.44
CA PRO A 128 7.62 -6.74 4.72
C PRO A 128 7.25 -6.28 3.30
N ALA A 129 7.81 -5.16 2.83
CA ALA A 129 7.71 -4.74 1.44
C ALA A 129 8.57 -5.63 0.54
N GLY A 130 8.18 -5.79 -0.73
CA GLY A 130 8.86 -6.65 -1.69
C GLY A 130 8.19 -8.02 -1.85
N PHE A 131 8.92 -8.99 -2.38
CA PHE A 131 8.37 -10.28 -2.84
C PHE A 131 8.82 -11.51 -2.02
N GLY A 132 9.38 -11.28 -0.84
CA GLY A 132 9.84 -12.35 0.05
C GLY A 132 10.92 -11.86 1.01
N ASP A 133 11.38 -12.76 1.86
CA ASP A 133 12.48 -12.48 2.77
C ASP A 133 13.77 -12.23 1.98
N ARG A 134 14.50 -11.18 2.37
CA ARG A 134 15.81 -10.82 1.81
C ARG A 134 16.93 -11.28 2.76
N THR A 135 16.81 -12.47 3.33
CA THR A 135 17.84 -13.14 4.15
C THR A 135 17.65 -14.64 4.11
#